data_AF-A0A815ARD8-F1
#
_entry.id   AF-A0A815ARD8-F1
#
_cell.length_a   1.000
_cell.length_b   1.000
_cell.length_c   1.000
_cell.angle_alpha   90.00
_cell.angle_beta   90.00
_cell.angle_gamma   90.00
#
_symmetry.space_group_name_H-M   'P 1'
#
loop_
_entity.id
_entity.type
_entity.pdbx_description
1 polymer ?
#
loop_
_entity_poly.entity_id
_entity_poly.type
_entity_poly.pdbx_seq_one_letter_code
_entity_poly.pdbx_strand_id
1 'polypeptide(L)'
;MNCEDSSYRDSDQWEELIIKYLPHLEKFSLELSEDMDDYYSPPVYIKEPIQFNSLFWIDRQMRVNITIDYEFNKYSIQPLKKRWYEDTQDKIINSSTGHSQSNRLILHDIPYNKSYEVLIDKIYHVLFISQIYHVEIPYDKVFIGLLIQILGALPQLISLKLHSLSINKPRKLSSKEIDILSSIKNTSQIKYVYLQKMIKIEDIDFLMKLCPSMVYLKINYANKINVEIFVRNILKKIDCELNKHLRLLCFHIPTVDDEMVKQLENMINSKNLLVNYTIQRAYEHIYLQWK
;
A
#
# COMPACT_ATOMS: atom_id res chain seq x y z
N MET A 1 20.32 21.78 10.99
CA MET A 1 21.21 20.63 11.25
C MET A 1 21.91 20.35 9.93
N ASN A 2 23.24 20.36 9.89
CA ASN A 2 23.98 20.19 8.63
C ASN A 2 23.83 18.75 8.12
N CYS A 3 23.69 18.59 6.80
CA CYS A 3 23.41 17.34 6.08
C CYS A 3 24.51 16.26 6.23
N GLU A 4 25.65 16.58 6.86
CA GLU A 4 26.78 15.67 7.01
C GLU A 4 26.70 14.78 8.27
N ASP A 5 25.78 15.06 9.19
CA ASP A 5 25.71 14.33 10.46
C ASP A 5 24.96 13.00 10.30
N SER A 6 25.60 12.00 9.69
CA SER A 6 25.04 10.64 9.50
C SER A 6 24.51 9.97 10.79
N SER A 7 24.82 10.54 11.95
CA SER A 7 24.34 10.13 13.25
C SER A 7 22.82 10.30 13.43
N TYR A 8 22.14 11.14 12.62
CA TYR A 8 20.68 11.30 12.70
C TYR A 8 19.88 10.04 12.33
N ARG A 9 20.53 9.03 11.75
CA ARG A 9 19.89 7.74 11.43
C ARG A 9 20.20 6.66 12.47
N ASP A 10 21.07 6.92 13.42
CA ASP A 10 21.41 5.97 14.46
C ASP A 10 20.28 5.90 15.49
N SER A 11 19.53 4.79 15.49
CA SER A 11 18.42 4.62 16.42
C SER A 11 18.85 4.58 17.87
N ASP A 12 20.02 4.01 18.13
CA ASP A 12 20.53 3.80 19.49
C ASP A 12 20.94 5.15 20.07
N GLN A 13 21.54 6.00 19.24
CA GLN A 13 21.82 7.38 19.63
C GLN A 13 20.54 8.18 19.90
N TRP A 14 19.49 8.04 19.08
CA TRP A 14 18.20 8.66 19.37
C TRP A 14 17.56 8.14 20.64
N GLU A 15 17.65 6.83 20.88
CA GLU A 15 17.17 6.20 22.10
C GLU A 15 17.87 6.77 23.33
N GLU A 16 19.21 6.81 23.32
CA GLU A 16 20.00 7.40 24.39
C GLU A 16 19.64 8.87 24.63
N LEU A 17 19.53 9.67 23.57
CA LEU A 17 19.18 11.09 23.67
C LEU A 17 17.78 11.29 24.27
N ILE A 18 16.79 10.53 23.80
CA ILE A 18 15.41 10.64 24.25
C ILE A 18 15.28 10.16 25.71
N ILE A 19 15.87 9.01 26.05
CA ILE A 19 15.84 8.49 27.42
C ILE A 19 16.54 9.45 28.39
N LYS A 20 17.70 9.98 28.00
CA LYS A 20 18.52 10.83 28.87
C LYS A 20 17.96 12.23 29.05
N TYR A 21 17.49 12.87 27.98
CA TYR A 21 17.16 14.30 28.01
C TYR A 21 15.67 14.58 27.88
N LEU A 22 14.87 13.65 27.36
CA LEU A 22 13.44 13.83 27.10
C LEU A 22 12.60 12.67 27.70
N PRO A 23 12.75 12.32 28.99
CA PRO A 23 12.10 11.15 29.58
C PRO A 23 10.57 11.23 29.60
N HIS A 24 10.00 12.42 29.46
CA HIS A 24 8.56 12.68 29.40
C HIS A 24 8.06 13.02 27.99
N LEU A 25 8.83 12.69 26.95
CA LEU A 25 8.46 12.98 25.56
C LEU A 25 7.19 12.22 25.15
N GLU A 26 6.08 12.94 25.04
CA GLU A 26 4.81 12.34 24.61
C GLU A 26 4.78 12.03 23.10
N LYS A 27 5.46 12.85 22.30
CA LYS A 27 5.47 12.77 20.83
C LYS A 27 6.84 13.15 20.31
N PHE A 28 7.37 12.32 19.42
CA PHE A 28 8.58 12.57 18.68
C PHE A 28 8.26 12.57 17.19
N SER A 29 8.74 13.57 16.46
CA SER A 29 8.72 13.54 15.01
C SER A 29 10.04 14.02 14.44
N LEU A 30 10.61 13.25 13.54
CA LEU A 30 11.82 13.59 12.80
C LEU A 30 11.44 13.71 11.32
N GLU A 31 11.93 14.75 10.66
CA GLU A 31 11.79 14.94 9.23
C GLU A 31 13.17 15.25 8.64
N LEU A 32 13.56 14.49 7.64
CA LEU A 32 14.88 14.58 7.01
C LEU A 32 14.70 14.54 5.50
N SER A 33 15.42 15.38 4.78
CA SER A 33 15.47 15.38 3.32
C SER A 33 16.89 15.09 2.86
N GLU A 34 17.06 14.07 2.04
CA GLU A 34 18.31 13.75 1.36
C GLU A 34 18.19 14.15 -0.09
N ASP A 35 19.05 15.07 -0.50
CA ASP A 35 19.20 15.45 -1.91
C ASP A 35 19.83 14.28 -2.66
N MET A 36 19.19 13.88 -3.76
CA MET A 36 19.62 12.76 -4.60
C MET A 36 19.93 13.31 -5.99
N ASP A 37 20.90 14.23 -6.07
CA ASP A 37 21.44 14.70 -7.35
C ASP A 37 21.91 13.50 -8.18
N ASP A 38 21.42 13.40 -9.43
CA ASP A 38 21.59 12.27 -10.36
C ASP A 38 23.07 11.88 -10.67
N TYR A 39 24.04 12.66 -10.17
CA TYR A 39 25.48 12.47 -10.36
C TYR A 39 26.21 11.91 -9.14
N TYR A 40 25.58 11.84 -7.97
CA TYR A 40 26.24 11.35 -6.76
C TYR A 40 25.94 9.87 -6.56
N SER A 41 27.01 9.09 -6.41
CA SER A 41 26.90 7.72 -5.91
C SER A 41 26.14 7.74 -4.58
N PRO A 42 25.26 6.76 -4.32
CA PRO A 42 24.53 6.70 -3.06
C PRO A 42 25.51 6.82 -1.88
N PRO A 43 25.13 7.51 -0.79
CA PRO A 43 26.02 7.71 0.34
C PRO A 43 26.59 6.36 0.79
N VAL A 44 27.91 6.29 0.95
CA VAL A 44 28.55 5.06 1.47
C VAL A 44 28.22 4.98 2.95
N TYR A 45 27.30 4.08 3.30
CA TYR A 45 26.92 3.83 4.68
C TYR A 45 28.00 3.03 5.40
N ILE A 46 28.62 3.67 6.40
CA ILE A 46 29.68 3.06 7.22
C ILE A 46 29.08 2.18 8.35
N LYS A 47 27.77 2.30 8.64
CA LYS A 47 27.05 1.56 9.69
C LYS A 47 26.07 0.51 9.12
N GLU A 48 25.65 -0.41 9.97
CA GLU A 48 24.77 -1.52 9.58
C GLU A 48 23.44 -1.03 8.94
N PRO A 49 22.97 -1.72 7.89
CA PRO A 49 21.62 -1.52 7.34
C PRO A 49 20.59 -1.83 8.44
N ILE A 50 19.40 -1.21 8.41
CA ILE A 50 18.26 -1.41 9.36
C ILE A 50 18.14 -0.37 10.50
N GLN A 51 18.60 0.85 10.28
CA GLN A 51 18.51 1.98 11.22
C GLN A 51 17.07 2.33 11.67
N PHE A 52 16.07 2.11 10.82
CA PHE A 52 14.67 2.40 11.12
C PHE A 52 13.81 1.17 11.45
N ASN A 53 14.42 -0.03 11.61
CA ASN A 53 13.72 -1.21 12.14
C ASN A 53 14.29 -1.70 13.48
N SER A 54 15.00 -0.86 14.24
CA SER A 54 15.42 -1.21 15.59
C SER A 54 14.24 -1.38 16.54
N LEU A 55 14.46 -2.15 17.61
CA LEU A 55 13.46 -2.39 18.65
C LEU A 55 12.94 -1.09 19.27
N PHE A 56 13.80 -0.07 19.39
CA PHE A 56 13.40 1.26 19.88
C PHE A 56 12.20 1.85 19.13
N TRP A 57 12.24 1.87 17.79
CA TRP A 57 11.15 2.40 16.98
C TRP A 57 9.92 1.50 17.03
N ILE A 58 10.14 0.19 17.00
CA ILE A 58 9.09 -0.83 17.02
C ILE A 58 8.30 -0.80 18.33
N ASP A 59 8.98 -0.83 19.49
CA ASP A 59 8.37 -0.92 20.81
C ASP A 59 7.59 0.35 21.15
N ARG A 60 8.04 1.50 20.64
CA ARG A 60 7.33 2.78 20.77
C ARG A 60 6.19 2.95 19.76
N GLN A 61 5.90 1.93 18.96
CA GLN A 61 4.90 1.98 17.90
C GLN A 61 5.10 3.20 17.00
N MET A 62 6.33 3.45 16.57
CA MET A 62 6.63 4.54 15.66
C MET A 62 6.46 4.06 14.22
N ARG A 63 5.87 4.92 13.39
CA ARG A 63 5.76 4.73 11.94
C ARG A 63 6.87 5.49 11.26
N VAL A 64 7.62 4.79 10.42
CA VAL A 64 8.53 5.43 9.47
C VAL A 64 7.83 5.56 8.13
N ASN A 65 7.61 6.80 7.69
CA ASN A 65 7.20 7.13 6.34
C ASN A 65 8.43 7.56 5.55
N ILE A 66 8.60 7.01 4.38
CA ILE A 66 9.66 7.39 3.45
C ILE A 66 8.96 7.86 2.20
N THR A 67 9.09 9.13 1.90
CA THR A 67 8.59 9.73 0.67
C THR A 67 9.75 9.81 -0.31
N ILE A 68 9.64 9.11 -1.43
CA ILE A 68 10.55 9.30 -2.55
C ILE A 68 9.91 10.34 -3.47
N ASP A 69 10.63 11.43 -3.71
CA ASP A 69 10.37 12.43 -4.73
C ASP A 69 11.50 12.36 -5.79
N TYR A 70 11.33 13.06 -6.91
CA TYR A 70 12.34 13.15 -7.95
C TYR A 70 13.65 13.76 -7.42
N GLU A 71 13.58 14.82 -6.62
CA GLU A 71 14.76 15.54 -6.16
C GLU A 71 15.30 14.98 -4.84
N PHE A 72 14.41 14.56 -3.94
CA PHE A 72 14.82 14.18 -2.58
C PHE A 72 14.13 12.91 -2.08
N ASN A 73 14.79 12.25 -1.14
CA ASN A 73 14.16 11.28 -0.26
C ASN A 73 13.81 11.98 1.06
N LYS A 74 12.54 11.97 1.45
CA LYS A 74 12.07 12.53 2.71
C LYS A 74 11.72 11.40 3.69
N TYR A 75 12.39 11.36 4.84
CA TYR A 75 12.12 10.40 5.90
C TYR A 75 11.33 11.11 7.00
N SER A 76 10.26 10.48 7.47
CA SER A 76 9.47 10.97 8.59
C SER A 76 9.17 9.87 9.59
N ILE A 77 9.56 10.08 10.84
CA ILE A 77 9.17 9.21 11.97
C ILE A 77 8.07 9.90 12.74
N GLN A 78 6.97 9.20 13.01
CA GLN A 78 5.84 9.75 13.76
C GLN A 78 5.20 8.66 14.64
N PRO A 79 4.59 9.01 15.79
CA PRO A 79 3.88 8.04 16.61
C PRO A 79 2.71 7.46 15.83
N LEU A 80 2.48 6.15 15.95
CA LEU A 80 1.34 5.47 15.36
C LEU A 80 0.05 5.89 16.08
N LYS A 81 -0.50 7.05 15.72
CA LYS A 81 -1.77 7.54 16.29
C LYS A 81 -2.97 6.68 15.85
N LYS A 82 -2.91 6.10 14.65
CA LYS A 82 -3.88 5.18 14.02
C LYS A 82 -3.18 4.37 12.94
N ARG A 83 -3.48 3.08 12.77
CA ARG A 83 -3.00 2.31 11.60
C ARG A 83 -3.64 2.87 10.33
N TRP A 84 -2.96 2.86 9.19
CA TRP A 84 -3.48 3.50 7.97
C TRP A 84 -4.70 2.78 7.38
N TYR A 85 -4.91 1.52 7.75
CA TYR A 85 -6.16 0.79 7.53
C TYR A 85 -7.23 1.05 8.59
N GLU A 86 -6.94 1.83 9.65
CA GLU A 86 -7.89 2.22 10.70
C GLU A 86 -8.47 3.63 10.50
N ASP A 87 -8.13 4.32 9.39
CA ASP A 87 -8.83 5.55 9.00
C ASP A 87 -10.26 5.26 8.50
N THR A 88 -10.60 3.99 8.32
CA THR A 88 -11.98 3.53 8.19
C THR A 88 -12.39 2.74 9.44
N GLN A 89 -13.70 2.57 9.68
CA GLN A 89 -14.27 1.65 10.68
C GLN A 89 -13.88 0.15 10.46
N ASP A 90 -12.77 -0.12 9.76
CA ASP A 90 -12.14 -1.43 9.56
C ASP A 90 -11.59 -2.04 10.86
N LYS A 91 -11.78 -1.36 12.00
CA LYS A 91 -11.63 -1.91 13.36
C LYS A 91 -12.36 -3.25 13.54
N ILE A 92 -13.41 -3.50 12.77
CA ILE A 92 -14.22 -4.74 12.85
C ILE A 92 -13.37 -5.99 12.56
N ILE A 93 -12.21 -5.88 11.90
CA ILE A 93 -11.60 -7.05 11.24
C ILE A 93 -10.18 -7.38 11.74
N ASN A 94 -9.46 -6.46 12.40
CA ASN A 94 -8.03 -6.64 12.67
C ASN A 94 -7.60 -6.59 14.16
N SER A 95 -8.48 -6.88 15.11
CA SER A 95 -8.12 -6.89 16.55
C SER A 95 -7.13 -7.99 16.97
N SER A 96 -6.70 -8.89 16.07
CA SER A 96 -5.87 -10.05 16.41
C SER A 96 -4.49 -10.12 15.74
N THR A 97 -4.11 -9.18 14.85
CA THR A 97 -2.76 -9.21 14.25
C THR A 97 -1.84 -8.21 14.96
N GLY A 98 -1.11 -8.74 15.95
CA GLY A 98 0.05 -8.08 16.56
C GLY A 98 1.18 -8.04 15.55
N HIS A 99 1.21 -7.05 14.68
CA HIS A 99 2.34 -6.81 13.78
C HIS A 99 2.84 -5.38 14.05
N SER A 100 4.04 -5.30 14.59
CA SER A 100 4.88 -4.09 14.77
C SER A 100 5.31 -3.45 13.45
N GLN A 101 4.96 -4.07 12.33
CA GLN A 101 5.38 -3.73 10.99
C GLN A 101 4.52 -2.57 10.46
N SER A 102 5.07 -1.36 10.45
CA SER A 102 4.32 -0.16 10.06
C SER A 102 5.03 0.73 9.03
N ASN A 103 6.26 0.38 8.66
CA ASN A 103 7.09 1.18 7.77
C ASN A 103 6.47 1.26 6.38
N ARG A 104 6.39 2.50 5.89
CA ARG A 104 5.62 2.88 4.72
C ARG A 104 6.49 3.65 3.73
N LEU A 105 6.39 3.26 2.47
CA LEU A 105 6.94 3.98 1.33
C LEU A 105 5.82 4.74 0.62
N ILE A 106 6.05 6.02 0.34
CA ILE A 106 5.15 6.88 -0.42
C ILE A 106 5.93 7.35 -1.66
N LEU A 107 5.41 7.07 -2.85
CA LEU A 107 6.07 7.46 -4.08
C LEU A 107 5.37 8.69 -4.67
N HIS A 108 5.94 9.87 -4.45
CA HIS A 108 5.45 11.14 -4.98
C HIS A 108 6.17 11.49 -6.30
N ASP A 109 5.47 12.23 -7.17
CA ASP A 109 6.01 12.90 -8.36
C ASP A 109 6.99 12.09 -9.20
N ILE A 110 6.62 10.84 -9.54
CA ILE A 110 7.42 9.98 -10.43
C ILE A 110 7.36 10.55 -11.86
N PRO A 111 8.43 11.16 -12.39
CA PRO A 111 8.38 11.83 -13.68
C PRO A 111 8.24 10.80 -14.80
N TYR A 112 7.22 10.99 -15.64
CA TYR A 112 6.88 10.08 -16.75
C TYR A 112 8.00 9.90 -17.79
N ASN A 113 8.94 10.85 -17.86
CA ASN A 113 9.97 10.94 -18.88
C ASN A 113 11.37 10.50 -18.42
N LYS A 114 11.55 10.06 -17.17
CA LYS A 114 12.87 9.64 -16.66
C LYS A 114 12.97 8.12 -16.53
N SER A 115 14.21 7.62 -16.57
CA SER A 115 14.47 6.18 -16.49
C SER A 115 13.92 5.61 -15.19
N TYR A 116 13.07 4.58 -15.30
CA TYR A 116 12.58 3.82 -14.14
C TYR A 116 13.71 3.31 -13.24
N GLU A 117 14.91 3.17 -13.78
CA GLU A 117 16.12 2.75 -13.07
C GLU A 117 16.42 3.65 -11.88
N VAL A 118 16.35 4.97 -12.04
CA VAL A 118 16.63 5.93 -10.94
C VAL A 118 15.66 5.72 -9.77
N LEU A 119 14.38 5.53 -10.05
CA LEU A 119 13.40 5.26 -8.99
C LEU A 119 13.70 3.94 -8.28
N ILE A 120 14.04 2.90 -9.04
CA ILE A 120 14.36 1.59 -8.49
C ILE A 120 15.63 1.64 -7.64
N ASP A 121 16.63 2.41 -8.04
CA ASP A 121 17.85 2.63 -7.25
C ASP A 121 17.53 3.36 -5.94
N LYS A 122 16.66 4.38 -5.96
CA LYS A 122 16.16 5.03 -4.74
C LYS A 122 15.38 4.06 -3.86
N ILE A 123 14.60 3.14 -4.43
CA ILE A 123 13.90 2.11 -3.66
C ILE A 123 14.90 1.15 -3.01
N TYR A 124 15.93 0.70 -3.72
CA TYR A 124 16.98 -0.14 -3.12
C TYR A 124 17.74 0.58 -2.01
N HIS A 125 18.02 1.86 -2.20
CA HIS A 125 18.60 2.71 -1.18
C HIS A 125 17.71 2.76 0.07
N VAL A 126 16.40 2.95 -0.09
CA VAL A 126 15.45 2.92 1.03
C VAL A 126 15.41 1.55 1.70
N LEU A 127 15.49 0.46 0.92
CA LEU A 127 15.50 -0.90 1.44
C LEU A 127 16.75 -1.25 2.23
N PHE A 128 17.87 -0.59 1.93
CA PHE A 128 19.08 -0.69 2.75
C PHE A 128 18.85 -0.10 4.16
N ILE A 129 18.02 0.94 4.27
CA ILE A 129 17.78 1.66 5.52
C ILE A 129 16.64 1.03 6.33
N SER A 130 15.58 0.58 5.66
CA SER A 130 14.34 0.14 6.30
C SER A 130 13.68 -1.01 5.54
N GLN A 131 13.03 -1.91 6.29
CA GLN A 131 12.07 -2.85 5.71
C GLN A 131 10.78 -2.08 5.42
N ILE A 132 10.12 -2.40 4.30
CA ILE A 132 8.92 -1.70 3.84
C ILE A 132 7.78 -2.70 3.73
N TYR A 133 6.68 -2.42 4.42
CA TYR A 133 5.51 -3.29 4.46
C TYR A 133 4.30 -2.68 3.77
N HIS A 134 4.30 -1.36 3.59
CA HIS A 134 3.19 -0.62 2.99
C HIS A 134 3.70 0.32 1.89
N VAL A 135 3.07 0.30 0.73
CA VAL A 135 3.35 1.23 -0.36
C VAL A 135 2.10 2.02 -0.68
N GLU A 136 2.25 3.34 -0.76
CA GLU A 136 1.24 4.24 -1.30
C GLU A 136 1.79 4.97 -2.53
N ILE A 137 1.05 4.87 -3.63
CA ILE A 137 1.31 5.64 -4.85
C ILE A 137 0.11 6.57 -5.06
N PRO A 138 0.16 7.80 -4.51
CA PRO A 138 -0.95 8.75 -4.56
C PRO A 138 -1.13 9.37 -5.95
N TYR A 139 -0.26 9.06 -6.91
CA TYR A 139 -0.28 9.64 -8.24
C TYR A 139 -1.44 9.12 -9.09
N ASP A 140 -2.06 10.04 -9.83
CA ASP A 140 -3.27 9.81 -10.62
C ASP A 140 -3.21 8.58 -11.51
N LYS A 141 -2.04 8.20 -12.04
CA LYS A 141 -1.89 7.12 -13.02
C LYS A 141 -0.55 6.39 -12.89
N VAL A 142 -0.57 5.17 -12.34
CA VAL A 142 0.62 4.31 -12.29
C VAL A 142 0.69 3.41 -13.52
N PHE A 143 1.87 3.35 -14.16
CA PHE A 143 2.14 2.43 -15.25
C PHE A 143 2.37 1.02 -14.74
N ILE A 144 1.80 0.02 -15.43
CA ILE A 144 1.90 -1.39 -15.06
C ILE A 144 3.36 -1.85 -14.91
N GLY A 145 4.21 -1.51 -15.89
CA GLY A 145 5.62 -1.92 -15.87
C GLY A 145 6.39 -1.35 -14.69
N LEU A 146 6.06 -0.13 -14.27
CA LEU A 146 6.63 0.48 -13.09
C LEU A 146 6.14 -0.20 -11.81
N LEU A 147 4.83 -0.47 -11.72
CA LEU A 147 4.26 -1.18 -10.58
C LEU A 147 4.87 -2.57 -10.41
N ILE A 148 5.07 -3.31 -11.51
CA ILE A 148 5.72 -4.63 -11.49
C ILE A 148 7.15 -4.52 -10.92
N GLN A 149 7.92 -3.53 -11.35
CA GLN A 149 9.29 -3.34 -10.85
C GLN A 149 9.32 -2.95 -9.37
N ILE A 150 8.44 -2.04 -8.93
CA ILE A 150 8.30 -1.65 -7.52
C ILE A 150 7.97 -2.88 -6.66
N LEU A 151 6.98 -3.68 -7.06
CA LEU A 151 6.61 -4.87 -6.32
C LEU A 151 7.69 -5.95 -6.34
N GLY A 152 8.44 -6.06 -7.44
CA GLY A 152 9.59 -6.96 -7.55
C GLY A 152 10.71 -6.60 -6.58
N ALA A 153 10.91 -5.31 -6.29
CA ALA A 153 11.88 -4.84 -5.30
C ALA A 153 11.40 -5.01 -3.85
N LEU A 154 10.09 -5.23 -3.62
CA LEU A 154 9.46 -5.20 -2.30
C LEU A 154 8.76 -6.53 -1.94
N PRO A 155 9.52 -7.63 -1.73
CA PRO A 155 8.93 -8.96 -1.54
C PRO A 155 8.15 -9.12 -0.23
N GLN A 156 8.43 -8.29 0.79
CA GLN A 156 7.77 -8.35 2.11
C GLN A 156 6.51 -7.46 2.19
N LEU A 157 6.05 -6.92 1.06
CA LEU A 157 4.94 -5.98 1.06
C LEU A 157 3.63 -6.65 1.53
N ILE A 158 3.02 -6.07 2.56
CA ILE A 158 1.75 -6.54 3.13
C ILE A 158 0.57 -5.78 2.50
N SER A 159 0.80 -4.56 2.04
CA SER A 159 -0.25 -3.75 1.45
C SER A 159 0.17 -2.81 0.35
N LEU A 160 -0.78 -2.58 -0.55
CA LEU A 160 -0.61 -1.70 -1.70
C LEU A 160 -1.79 -0.72 -1.77
N LYS A 161 -1.50 0.58 -1.76
CA LYS A 161 -2.48 1.63 -2.01
C LYS A 161 -2.12 2.40 -3.27
N LEU A 162 -3.06 2.42 -4.20
CA LEU A 162 -2.94 3.07 -5.50
C LEU A 162 -4.03 4.12 -5.64
N HIS A 163 -3.69 5.26 -6.23
CA HIS A 163 -4.72 6.18 -6.67
C HIS A 163 -5.51 5.60 -7.85
N SER A 164 -4.86 5.34 -8.99
CA SER A 164 -5.47 4.60 -10.11
C SER A 164 -4.45 3.81 -10.95
N LEU A 165 -4.95 2.90 -11.78
CA LEU A 165 -4.17 2.11 -12.73
C LEU A 165 -4.40 2.59 -14.17
N SER A 166 -3.33 2.72 -14.95
CA SER A 166 -3.42 3.07 -16.38
C SER A 166 -3.37 1.85 -17.30
N ILE A 167 -4.38 0.97 -17.21
CA ILE A 167 -4.57 -0.13 -18.17
C ILE A 167 -5.23 0.43 -19.44
N ASN A 168 -4.48 1.23 -20.18
CA ASN A 168 -5.03 1.95 -21.33
C ASN A 168 -5.18 1.07 -22.57
N LYS A 169 -4.35 0.02 -22.74
CA LYS A 169 -4.44 -0.99 -23.81
C LYS A 169 -3.79 -2.32 -23.38
N PRO A 170 -4.15 -3.47 -23.97
CA PRO A 170 -3.35 -4.68 -23.85
C PRO A 170 -1.94 -4.38 -24.36
N ARG A 171 -0.98 -4.31 -23.42
CA ARG A 171 0.43 -4.15 -23.71
C ARG A 171 1.10 -5.51 -23.60
N LYS A 172 1.95 -5.85 -24.56
CA LYS A 172 2.86 -6.98 -24.41
C LYS A 172 3.88 -6.64 -23.33
N LEU A 173 3.92 -7.45 -22.29
CA LEU A 173 4.96 -7.38 -21.27
C LEU A 173 6.28 -7.86 -21.89
N SER A 174 7.38 -7.23 -21.49
CA SER A 174 8.73 -7.71 -21.78
C SER A 174 8.99 -9.04 -21.06
N SER A 175 9.97 -9.81 -21.53
CA SER A 175 10.41 -11.04 -20.85
C SER A 175 10.77 -10.77 -19.39
N LYS A 176 11.53 -9.71 -19.12
CA LYS A 176 11.89 -9.27 -17.77
C LYS A 176 10.66 -9.00 -16.89
N GLU A 177 9.64 -8.32 -17.41
CA GLU A 177 8.39 -8.08 -16.66
C GLU A 177 7.64 -9.39 -16.37
N ILE A 178 7.65 -10.34 -17.30
CA ILE A 178 7.02 -11.67 -17.12
C ILE A 178 7.74 -12.47 -16.03
N ASP A 179 9.08 -12.44 -16.01
CA ASP A 179 9.87 -13.14 -14.99
C ASP A 179 9.62 -12.54 -13.61
N ILE A 180 9.62 -11.21 -13.50
CA ILE A 180 9.32 -10.51 -12.23
C ILE A 180 7.90 -10.84 -11.77
N LEU A 181 6.90 -10.78 -12.65
CA LEU A 181 5.52 -11.15 -12.31
C LEU A 181 5.41 -12.59 -11.81
N SER A 182 6.14 -13.51 -12.43
CA SER A 182 6.13 -14.92 -12.02
C SER A 182 6.73 -15.07 -10.62
N SER A 183 7.79 -14.33 -10.32
CA SER A 183 8.37 -14.25 -8.96
C SER A 183 7.39 -13.65 -7.96
N ILE A 184 6.78 -12.50 -8.27
CA ILE A 184 5.79 -11.83 -7.41
C ILE A 184 4.62 -12.76 -7.12
N LYS A 185 4.08 -13.45 -8.13
CA LYS A 185 2.95 -14.37 -7.95
C LYS A 185 3.24 -15.45 -6.90
N ASN A 186 4.48 -15.91 -6.82
CA ASN A 186 4.87 -16.98 -5.89
C ASN A 186 5.30 -16.47 -4.51
N THR A 187 5.65 -15.18 -4.39
CA THR A 187 6.26 -14.62 -3.17
C THR A 187 5.43 -13.53 -2.51
N SER A 188 4.45 -12.95 -3.22
CA SER A 188 3.67 -11.82 -2.76
C SER A 188 2.86 -12.14 -1.51
N GLN A 189 3.10 -11.34 -0.47
CA GLN A 189 2.38 -11.36 0.80
C GLN A 189 1.34 -10.23 0.88
N ILE A 190 1.01 -9.60 -0.25
CA ILE A 190 0.10 -8.46 -0.28
C ILE A 190 -1.31 -8.94 0.06
N LYS A 191 -1.77 -8.59 1.27
CA LYS A 191 -3.09 -8.96 1.80
C LYS A 191 -4.12 -7.86 1.61
N TYR A 192 -3.68 -6.60 1.62
CA TYR A 192 -4.57 -5.44 1.60
C TYR A 192 -4.29 -4.55 0.40
N VAL A 193 -5.28 -4.42 -0.48
CA VAL A 193 -5.17 -3.58 -1.67
C VAL A 193 -6.23 -2.48 -1.64
N TYR A 194 -5.81 -1.26 -1.95
CA TYR A 194 -6.66 -0.08 -1.94
C TYR A 194 -6.54 0.61 -3.29
N LEU A 195 -7.66 0.83 -3.97
CA LEU A 195 -7.75 1.51 -5.25
C LEU A 195 -8.66 2.73 -5.09
N GLN A 196 -8.08 3.94 -5.02
CA GLN A 196 -8.83 5.18 -4.75
C GLN A 196 -9.64 5.68 -5.94
N LYS A 197 -9.37 5.19 -7.14
CA LYS A 197 -10.08 5.54 -8.35
C LYS A 197 -9.95 4.37 -9.32
N MET A 198 -11.06 3.70 -9.54
CA MET A 198 -11.15 2.65 -10.52
C MET A 198 -11.58 3.24 -11.86
N ILE A 199 -10.83 2.95 -12.92
CA ILE A 199 -11.15 3.44 -14.26
C ILE A 199 -11.96 2.36 -14.99
N LYS A 200 -11.53 1.10 -14.92
CA LYS A 200 -12.20 -0.02 -15.62
C LYS A 200 -12.19 -1.31 -14.80
N ILE A 201 -13.05 -2.27 -15.17
CA ILE A 201 -13.15 -3.58 -14.50
C ILE A 201 -11.87 -4.40 -14.63
N GLU A 202 -11.12 -4.21 -15.72
CA GLU A 202 -9.85 -4.88 -15.98
C GLU A 202 -8.77 -4.51 -14.95
N ASP A 203 -8.91 -3.36 -14.27
CA ASP A 203 -8.00 -2.95 -13.18
C ASP A 203 -8.04 -3.95 -12.03
N ILE A 204 -9.23 -4.47 -11.71
CA ILE A 204 -9.42 -5.47 -10.65
C ILE A 204 -8.87 -6.83 -11.08
N ASP A 205 -9.12 -7.24 -12.32
CA ASP A 205 -8.58 -8.49 -12.87
C ASP A 205 -7.05 -8.51 -12.81
N PHE A 206 -6.42 -7.37 -13.13
CA PHE A 206 -4.98 -7.22 -13.04
C PHE A 206 -4.49 -7.28 -11.59
N LEU A 207 -5.12 -6.56 -10.66
CA LEU A 207 -4.75 -6.59 -9.24
C LEU A 207 -4.90 -7.98 -8.62
N MET A 208 -5.96 -8.73 -8.96
CA MET A 208 -6.14 -10.11 -8.49
C MET A 208 -5.02 -11.05 -8.98
N LYS A 209 -4.52 -10.85 -10.20
CA LYS A 209 -3.38 -11.62 -10.73
C LYS A 209 -2.05 -11.22 -10.09
N LEU A 210 -1.89 -9.94 -9.79
CA LEU A 210 -0.67 -9.38 -9.19
C LEU A 210 -0.55 -9.68 -7.70
N CYS A 211 -1.67 -9.74 -6.99
CA CYS A 211 -1.77 -9.97 -5.55
C CYS A 211 -2.60 -11.23 -5.26
N PRO A 212 -2.09 -12.43 -5.55
CA PRO A 212 -2.86 -13.67 -5.38
C PRO A 212 -3.24 -13.97 -3.92
N SER A 213 -2.46 -13.47 -2.96
CA SER A 213 -2.71 -13.59 -1.51
C SER A 213 -3.64 -12.51 -0.95
N MET A 214 -4.24 -11.67 -1.80
CA MET A 214 -5.10 -10.56 -1.37
C MET A 214 -6.34 -11.07 -0.64
N VAL A 215 -6.53 -10.61 0.59
CA VAL A 215 -7.66 -10.95 1.47
C VAL A 215 -8.69 -9.83 1.49
N TYR A 216 -8.24 -8.59 1.29
CA TYR A 216 -9.03 -7.38 1.31
C TYR A 216 -8.78 -6.49 0.10
N LEU A 217 -9.86 -6.04 -0.52
CA LEU A 217 -9.83 -5.06 -1.59
C LEU A 217 -10.80 -3.91 -1.28
N LYS A 218 -10.27 -2.70 -1.12
CA LYS A 218 -11.04 -1.46 -1.01
C LYS A 218 -11.02 -0.72 -2.33
N ILE A 219 -12.19 -0.36 -2.82
CA ILE A 219 -12.35 0.39 -4.07
C ILE A 219 -13.21 1.61 -3.80
N ASN A 220 -12.75 2.77 -4.26
CA ASN A 220 -13.58 3.95 -4.31
C ASN A 220 -14.37 4.00 -5.61
N TYR A 221 -15.70 4.02 -5.46
CA TYR A 221 -16.62 4.06 -6.57
C TYR A 221 -16.72 5.49 -7.11
N ALA A 222 -15.99 5.76 -8.19
CA ALA A 222 -15.97 7.08 -8.84
C ALA A 222 -16.78 7.12 -10.16
N ASN A 223 -17.41 6.01 -10.58
CA ASN A 223 -17.99 5.87 -11.92
C ASN A 223 -19.49 6.18 -11.96
N LYS A 224 -19.98 6.63 -13.12
CA LYS A 224 -21.42 6.84 -13.41
C LYS A 224 -22.17 5.54 -13.72
N ILE A 225 -21.54 4.38 -13.50
CA ILE A 225 -22.17 3.09 -13.76
C ILE A 225 -23.29 2.89 -12.72
N ASN A 226 -24.16 1.91 -12.90
CA ASN A 226 -25.06 1.50 -11.84
C ASN A 226 -24.28 0.63 -10.82
N VAL A 227 -24.40 0.93 -9.53
CA VAL A 227 -23.68 0.24 -8.44
C VAL A 227 -23.95 -1.27 -8.44
N GLU A 228 -25.19 -1.70 -8.70
CA GLU A 228 -25.55 -3.13 -8.80
C GLU A 228 -24.77 -3.81 -9.93
N ILE A 229 -24.75 -3.20 -11.12
CA ILE A 229 -24.00 -3.72 -12.27
C ILE A 229 -22.50 -3.79 -11.94
N PHE A 230 -21.98 -2.77 -11.27
CA PHE A 230 -20.59 -2.69 -10.86
C PHE A 230 -20.21 -3.82 -9.90
N VAL A 231 -20.91 -3.95 -8.77
CA VAL A 231 -20.66 -5.00 -7.76
C VAL A 231 -20.82 -6.37 -8.39
N ARG A 232 -21.87 -6.59 -9.19
CA ARG A 232 -22.09 -7.85 -9.91
C ARG A 232 -20.91 -8.24 -10.78
N ASN A 233 -20.35 -7.30 -11.54
CA ASN A 233 -19.23 -7.58 -12.42
C ASN A 233 -17.98 -7.95 -11.64
N ILE A 234 -17.74 -7.31 -10.49
CA ILE A 234 -16.62 -7.63 -9.60
C ILE A 234 -16.77 -9.04 -9.02
N LEU A 235 -17.95 -9.35 -8.49
CA LEU A 235 -18.23 -10.67 -7.91
C LEU A 235 -18.05 -11.79 -8.93
N LYS A 236 -18.54 -11.60 -10.16
CA LYS A 236 -18.32 -12.56 -11.25
C LYS A 236 -16.84 -12.80 -11.56
N LYS A 237 -15.99 -11.79 -11.41
CA LYS A 237 -14.54 -11.94 -11.65
C LYS A 237 -13.83 -12.66 -10.52
N ILE A 238 -14.29 -12.48 -9.30
CA ILE A 238 -13.77 -13.16 -8.12
C ILE A 238 -14.10 -14.65 -8.18
N ASP A 239 -15.32 -14.99 -8.60
CA ASP A 239 -15.80 -16.37 -8.71
C ASP A 239 -15.04 -17.19 -9.77
N CYS A 240 -14.41 -16.55 -10.77
CA CYS A 240 -13.59 -17.20 -11.81
C CYS A 240 -12.21 -17.73 -11.32
N GLU A 241 -12.10 -18.19 -10.07
CA GLU A 241 -10.94 -18.84 -9.44
C GLU A 241 -9.62 -18.04 -9.33
N LEU A 242 -9.59 -16.77 -9.75
CA LEU A 242 -8.33 -16.00 -9.78
C LEU A 242 -7.76 -15.69 -8.38
N ASN A 243 -8.61 -15.61 -7.35
CA ASN A 243 -8.16 -15.33 -5.99
C ASN A 243 -9.07 -16.00 -4.94
N LYS A 244 -8.63 -17.18 -4.45
CA LYS A 244 -9.34 -17.94 -3.42
C LYS A 244 -9.20 -17.36 -2.02
N HIS A 245 -8.35 -16.34 -1.82
CA HIS A 245 -8.06 -15.74 -0.51
C HIS A 245 -8.86 -14.48 -0.23
N LEU A 246 -9.41 -13.84 -1.26
CA LEU A 246 -10.25 -12.66 -1.10
C LEU A 246 -11.49 -13.03 -0.30
N ARG A 247 -11.69 -12.32 0.81
CA ARG A 247 -12.79 -12.56 1.76
C ARG A 247 -13.57 -11.30 2.09
N LEU A 248 -13.05 -10.15 1.70
CA LEU A 248 -13.62 -8.86 2.05
C LEU A 248 -13.46 -7.86 0.91
N LEU A 249 -14.59 -7.30 0.49
CA LEU A 249 -14.67 -6.15 -0.40
C LEU A 249 -15.21 -4.95 0.36
N CYS A 250 -14.61 -3.80 0.13
CA CYS A 250 -15.13 -2.54 0.61
C CYS A 250 -15.32 -1.58 -0.57
N PHE A 251 -16.52 -1.03 -0.68
CA PHE A 251 -16.86 -0.03 -1.67
C PHE A 251 -17.13 1.29 -0.96
N HIS A 252 -16.38 2.33 -1.29
CA HIS A 252 -16.77 3.69 -0.92
C HIS A 252 -17.72 4.25 -1.96
N ILE A 253 -18.95 4.54 -1.55
CA ILE A 253 -20.05 5.04 -2.38
C ILE A 253 -20.67 6.23 -1.63
N PRO A 254 -20.40 7.48 -2.06
CA PRO A 254 -20.86 8.68 -1.33
C PRO A 254 -22.38 8.75 -1.11
N THR A 255 -23.16 8.13 -1.99
CA THR A 255 -24.63 8.17 -1.96
C THR A 255 -25.26 6.89 -1.44
N VAL A 256 -24.53 6.06 -0.69
CA VAL A 256 -25.08 4.80 -0.18
C VAL A 256 -26.11 5.03 0.92
N ASP A 257 -27.23 4.34 0.78
CA ASP A 257 -28.28 4.21 1.79
C ASP A 257 -28.62 2.72 2.04
N ASP A 258 -29.52 2.47 2.99
CA ASP A 258 -29.91 1.11 3.36
C ASP A 258 -30.74 0.44 2.26
N GLU A 259 -31.39 1.21 1.39
CA GLU A 259 -32.13 0.69 0.25
C GLU A 259 -31.18 0.10 -0.80
N MET A 260 -30.08 0.79 -1.10
CA MET A 260 -29.03 0.30 -1.97
C MET A 260 -28.40 -1.00 -1.42
N VAL A 261 -28.22 -1.10 -0.10
CA VAL A 261 -27.72 -2.33 0.55
C VAL A 261 -28.69 -3.49 0.30
N LYS A 262 -30.00 -3.29 0.51
CA LYS A 262 -31.02 -4.31 0.23
C LYS A 262 -31.07 -4.70 -1.25
N GLN A 263 -30.92 -3.74 -2.15
CA GLN A 263 -30.86 -4.00 -3.59
C GLN A 263 -29.66 -4.87 -3.96
N LEU A 264 -28.49 -4.59 -3.39
CA LEU A 264 -27.30 -5.41 -3.57
C LEU A 264 -27.48 -6.81 -2.99
N GLU A 265 -28.07 -6.93 -1.80
CA GLU A 265 -28.38 -8.22 -1.18
C GLU A 265 -29.33 -9.05 -2.04
N ASN A 266 -30.43 -8.46 -2.51
CA ASN A 266 -31.37 -9.10 -3.43
C ASN A 266 -30.70 -9.53 -4.74
N MET A 267 -29.79 -8.72 -5.28
CA MET A 267 -29.04 -9.04 -6.49
C MET A 267 -28.08 -10.22 -6.28
N ILE A 268 -27.36 -10.25 -5.15
CA ILE A 268 -26.42 -11.33 -4.83
C ILE A 268 -27.19 -12.65 -4.65
N ASN A 269 -28.30 -12.62 -3.91
CA ASN A 269 -29.15 -13.79 -3.65
C ASN A 269 -29.83 -14.30 -4.91
N SER A 270 -30.50 -13.42 -5.67
CA SER A 270 -31.25 -13.83 -6.89
C SER A 270 -30.35 -14.42 -7.98
N LYS A 271 -29.08 -14.02 -8.02
CA LYS A 271 -28.10 -14.49 -9.00
C LYS A 271 -27.11 -15.52 -8.43
N ASN A 272 -27.26 -15.92 -7.17
CA ASN A 272 -26.37 -16.84 -6.45
C ASN A 272 -24.88 -16.46 -6.60
N LEU A 273 -24.53 -15.18 -6.44
CA LEU A 273 -23.15 -14.70 -6.69
C LEU A 273 -22.18 -14.99 -5.54
N LEU A 274 -22.69 -15.12 -4.31
CA LEU A 274 -21.91 -15.45 -3.13
C LEU A 274 -22.74 -16.33 -2.20
N VAL A 275 -22.06 -17.19 -1.45
CA VAL A 275 -22.65 -18.02 -0.39
C VAL A 275 -22.04 -17.62 0.95
N ASN A 276 -22.81 -17.74 2.04
CA ASN A 276 -22.36 -17.44 3.41
C ASN A 276 -21.72 -16.05 3.56
N TYR A 277 -22.32 -15.04 2.94
CA TYR A 277 -21.82 -13.67 2.99
C TYR A 277 -22.57 -12.82 4.02
N THR A 278 -21.95 -11.71 4.40
CA THR A 278 -22.56 -10.62 5.16
C THR A 278 -22.34 -9.32 4.40
N ILE A 279 -23.36 -8.45 4.39
CA ILE A 279 -23.28 -7.11 3.85
C ILE A 279 -23.56 -6.12 4.97
N GLN A 280 -22.68 -5.13 5.13
CA GLN A 280 -22.80 -4.11 6.16
C GLN A 280 -22.54 -2.73 5.58
N ARG A 281 -23.31 -1.75 6.00
CA ARG A 281 -23.08 -0.34 5.68
C ARG A 281 -22.47 0.36 6.88
N ALA A 282 -21.43 1.14 6.62
CA ALA A 282 -20.81 2.03 7.60
C ALA A 282 -20.52 3.38 6.92
N TYR A 283 -21.35 4.38 7.23
CA TYR A 283 -21.34 5.69 6.56
C TYR A 283 -21.45 5.54 5.03
N GLU A 284 -20.48 6.08 4.30
CA GLU A 284 -20.36 6.04 2.84
C GLU A 284 -19.69 4.76 2.32
N HIS A 285 -19.63 3.70 3.13
CA HIS A 285 -18.97 2.45 2.78
C HIS A 285 -19.91 1.25 2.86
N ILE A 286 -19.79 0.35 1.89
CA ILE A 286 -20.39 -0.99 1.91
C ILE A 286 -19.29 -2.02 2.07
N TYR A 287 -19.45 -2.87 3.06
CA TYR A 287 -18.59 -4.02 3.35
C TYR A 287 -19.30 -5.29 2.96
N LEU A 288 -18.64 -6.11 2.15
CA LEU A 288 -19.12 -7.42 1.73
C LEU A 288 -18.09 -8.47 2.13
N GLN A 289 -18.44 -9.34 3.06
CA GLN A 289 -17.55 -10.35 3.61
C GLN A 289 -18.12 -11.76 3.41
N TRP A 290 -17.29 -12.74 3.05
CA TRP A 290 -17.68 -14.14 2.91
C TRP A 290 -16.60 -15.09 3.44
N LYS A 291 -16.90 -16.40 3.49
CA LYS A 291 -16.02 -17.46 4.02
C LYS A 291 -15.33 -18.27 2.94
#